data_AF-A0A2V6YG46-F1
#
_entry.id   AF-A0A2V6YG46-F1
#
_cell.length_a   1.000
_cell.length_b   1.000
_cell.length_c   1.000
_cell.angle_alpha   90.00
_cell.angle_beta   90.00
_cell.angle_gamma   90.00
#
_symmetry.space_group_name_H-M   'P 1'
#
loop_
_entity.id
_entity.type
_entity.pdbx_description
1 polymer ?
#
loop_
_entity_poly.entity_id
_entity_poly.type
_entity_poly.pdbx_seq_one_letter_code
_entity_poly.pdbx_strand_id
1 'polypeptide(L)'
;MKYLVLSHHHMDHAGGVRAFAAQGATIVTGKGTAEHFRRVLAAPFTRNPDLPSRDLKGTTIVEVTERQVFSDGTREVGAYVIDNPHSNGLMIGFVSDARIAYATDIWSPGAAPLPEKLTPPLAALEGR
;
A
#
# COMPACT_ATOMS: atom_id res chain seq x y z
N MET A 1 7.02 12.11 -8.76
CA MET A 1 6.23 11.22 -7.87
C MET A 1 6.05 11.92 -6.54
N LYS A 2 4.83 12.02 -5.97
CA LYS A 2 4.63 12.66 -4.64
C LYS A 2 4.51 11.62 -3.50
N TYR A 3 3.79 10.53 -3.76
CA TYR A 3 3.49 9.50 -2.76
C TYR A 3 3.77 8.11 -3.33
N LEU A 4 4.22 7.19 -2.47
CA LEU A 4 4.16 5.75 -2.69
C LEU A 4 3.24 5.15 -1.63
N VAL A 5 2.07 4.67 -2.04
CA VAL A 5 1.14 3.97 -1.16
C VAL A 5 1.48 2.48 -1.20
N LEU A 6 1.82 1.92 -0.04
CA LEU A 6 2.16 0.51 0.11
C LEU A 6 0.93 -0.27 0.58
N SER A 7 0.52 -1.29 -0.15
CA SER A 7 -0.63 -2.13 0.26
C SER A 7 -0.35 -2.84 1.58
N HIS A 8 0.80 -3.53 1.69
CA HIS A 8 1.26 -4.18 2.90
C HIS A 8 2.77 -4.49 2.81
N HIS A 9 3.32 -5.14 3.83
CA HIS A 9 4.76 -5.23 4.06
C HIS A 9 5.47 -6.43 3.39
N HIS A 10 4.75 -7.30 2.67
CA HIS A 10 5.38 -8.42 2.00
C HIS A 10 6.28 -7.95 0.84
N MET A 11 7.38 -8.66 0.63
CA MET A 11 8.48 -8.22 -0.24
C MET A 11 8.08 -8.09 -1.72
N ASP A 12 7.17 -8.93 -2.17
CA ASP A 12 6.57 -8.96 -3.51
C ASP A 12 5.65 -7.75 -3.77
N HIS A 13 5.21 -7.06 -2.72
CA HIS A 13 4.43 -5.81 -2.81
C HIS A 13 5.24 -4.55 -2.48
N ALA A 14 6.35 -4.70 -1.73
CA ALA A 14 7.14 -3.57 -1.22
C ALA A 14 8.55 -3.45 -1.82
N GLY A 15 8.95 -4.33 -2.74
CA GLY A 15 10.32 -4.40 -3.27
C GLY A 15 10.82 -3.09 -3.91
N GLY A 16 9.92 -2.27 -4.46
CA GLY A 16 10.24 -0.98 -5.07
C GLY A 16 10.47 0.18 -4.11
N VAL A 17 10.21 0.02 -2.80
CA VAL A 17 10.13 1.14 -1.83
C VAL A 17 11.34 2.07 -1.86
N ARG A 18 12.56 1.52 -1.96
CA ARG A 18 13.80 2.30 -1.96
C ARG A 18 13.97 3.12 -3.24
N ALA A 19 13.55 2.60 -4.39
CA ALA A 19 13.66 3.31 -5.66
C ALA A 19 12.77 4.56 -5.66
N PHE A 20 11.53 4.44 -5.16
CA PHE A 20 10.61 5.58 -5.07
C PHE A 20 10.99 6.57 -3.96
N ALA A 21 11.47 6.08 -2.81
CA ALA A 21 12.02 6.94 -1.77
C ALA A 21 13.24 7.74 -2.26
N ALA A 22 14.13 7.13 -3.05
CA ALA A 22 15.24 7.85 -3.69
C ALA A 22 14.78 8.92 -4.69
N GLN A 23 13.58 8.79 -5.28
CA GLN A 23 12.95 9.80 -6.11
C GLN A 23 12.19 10.88 -5.31
N GLY A 24 12.23 10.83 -3.98
CA GLY A 24 11.61 11.83 -3.10
C GLY A 24 10.13 11.57 -2.78
N ALA A 25 9.62 10.36 -3.03
CA ALA A 25 8.25 10.03 -2.65
C ALA A 25 8.09 9.95 -1.12
N THR A 26 6.98 10.50 -0.61
CA THR A 26 6.50 10.21 0.74
C THR A 26 5.93 8.80 0.77
N ILE A 27 6.40 7.97 1.70
CA ILE A 27 5.85 6.63 1.89
C ILE A 27 4.56 6.74 2.69
N VAL A 28 3.49 6.12 2.20
CA VAL A 28 2.20 6.03 2.88
C VAL A 28 1.92 4.56 3.16
N THR A 29 1.68 4.24 4.42
CA THR A 29 1.49 2.87 4.88
C THR A 29 0.39 2.78 5.93
N GLY A 30 -0.19 1.60 6.17
CA GLY A 30 -1.17 1.43 7.23
C GLY A 30 -0.55 1.53 8.63
N LYS A 31 -1.34 1.96 9.61
CA LYS A 31 -0.90 2.14 10.99
C LYS A 31 -0.25 0.88 11.58
N GLY A 32 0.83 1.09 12.33
CA GLY A 32 1.59 0.02 12.99
C GLY A 32 2.65 -0.61 12.09
N THR A 33 2.95 -0.03 10.92
CA THR A 33 3.92 -0.59 9.97
C THR A 33 5.07 0.35 9.64
N ALA A 34 5.06 1.61 10.11
CA ALA A 34 6.14 2.56 9.83
C ALA A 34 7.52 2.05 10.26
N GLU A 35 7.62 1.42 11.44
CA GLU A 35 8.87 0.85 11.95
C GLU A 35 9.44 -0.25 11.05
N HIS A 36 8.58 -1.04 10.40
CA HIS A 36 9.04 -2.01 9.41
C HIS A 36 9.74 -1.29 8.26
N PHE A 37 9.11 -0.27 7.67
CA PHE A 37 9.68 0.46 6.54
C PHE A 37 10.90 1.31 6.91
N ARG A 38 10.98 1.85 8.13
CA ARG A 38 12.22 2.49 8.63
C ARG A 38 13.39 1.53 8.61
N ARG A 39 13.21 0.29 9.08
CA ARG A 39 14.26 -0.75 9.02
C ARG A 39 14.63 -1.12 7.59
N VAL A 40 13.65 -1.24 6.70
CA VAL A 40 13.92 -1.51 5.27
C VAL A 40 14.75 -0.38 4.65
N LEU A 41 14.40 0.88 4.89
CA LEU A 41 15.10 2.04 4.33
C LEU A 41 16.51 2.22 4.93
N ALA A 42 16.73 1.81 6.18
CA ALA A 42 18.03 1.86 6.84
C ALA A 42 18.97 0.69 6.48
N ALA A 43 18.43 -0.44 6.03
CA ALA A 43 19.22 -1.63 5.75
C ALA A 43 20.14 -1.47 4.51
N PRO A 44 21.31 -2.14 4.45
CA PRO A 44 22.27 -2.01 3.35
C PRO A 44 21.69 -2.29 1.95
N PHE A 45 22.13 -1.51 0.96
CA PHE A 45 21.68 -1.55 -0.43
C PHE A 45 22.64 -2.41 -1.26
N THR A 46 22.60 -3.72 -1.07
CA THR A 46 23.60 -4.63 -1.65
C THR A 46 23.08 -5.49 -2.81
N ARG A 47 21.76 -5.43 -3.10
CA ARG A 47 21.10 -6.37 -4.03
C ARG A 47 20.57 -5.75 -5.32
N ASN A 48 20.50 -4.42 -5.43
CA ASN A 48 20.01 -3.75 -6.62
C ASN A 48 21.17 -3.01 -7.32
N PRO A 49 21.71 -3.53 -8.43
CA PRO A 49 22.84 -2.92 -9.13
C PRO A 49 22.47 -1.57 -9.79
N ASP A 50 21.19 -1.36 -10.12
CA ASP A 50 20.70 -0.17 -10.81
C ASP A 50 20.34 0.98 -9.86
N LEU A 51 20.30 0.69 -8.55
CA LEU A 51 20.04 1.69 -7.53
C LEU A 51 21.29 1.85 -6.64
N PRO A 52 22.14 2.87 -6.90
CA PRO A 52 23.32 3.11 -6.07
C PRO A 52 22.91 3.38 -4.62
N SER A 53 23.78 3.00 -3.69
CA SER A 53 23.53 3.21 -2.26
C SER A 53 23.29 4.70 -1.98
N ARG A 54 22.23 4.97 -1.21
CA ARG A 54 21.83 6.32 -0.80
C ARG A 54 21.30 6.28 0.62
N ASP A 55 21.54 7.35 1.38
CA ASP A 55 20.92 7.47 2.70
C ASP A 55 19.43 7.80 2.55
N LEU A 56 18.58 6.83 2.89
CA LEU A 56 17.12 6.96 2.87
C LEU A 56 16.51 6.98 4.28
N LYS A 57 17.33 7.09 5.35
CA LYS A 57 16.82 7.08 6.74
C LYS A 57 15.88 8.27 7.03
N GLY A 58 16.08 9.38 6.32
CA GLY A 58 15.25 10.59 6.44
C GLY A 58 13.98 10.59 5.59
N THR A 59 13.65 9.51 4.87
CA THR A 59 12.43 9.45 4.06
C THR A 59 11.18 9.61 4.94
N THR A 60 10.29 10.52 4.53
CA THR A 60 9.00 10.75 5.22
C THR A 60 8.11 9.53 5.08
N ILE A 61 7.55 9.07 6.21
CA ILE A 61 6.57 8.00 6.29
C ILE A 61 5.32 8.54 6.98
N VAL A 62 4.16 8.34 6.35
CA VAL A 62 2.84 8.67 6.87
C VAL A 62 2.10 7.37 7.17
N GLU A 63 1.59 7.25 8.40
CA GLU A 63 0.74 6.14 8.80
C GLU A 63 -0.74 6.50 8.69
N VAL A 64 -1.49 5.69 7.96
CA VAL A 64 -2.94 5.83 7.78
C VAL A 64 -3.64 4.98 8.83
N THR A 65 -4.57 5.57 9.59
CA THR A 65 -5.36 4.82 10.59
C THR A 65 -6.62 4.21 9.99
N GLU A 66 -7.36 4.98 9.20
CA GLU A 66 -8.61 4.54 8.57
C GLU A 66 -8.55 4.74 7.06
N ARG A 67 -8.36 5.98 6.61
CA ARG A 67 -8.28 6.34 5.20
C ARG A 67 -7.37 7.55 4.97
N GLN A 68 -6.71 7.60 3.83
CA GLN A 68 -6.09 8.79 3.26
C GLN A 68 -6.65 9.04 1.86
N VAL A 69 -7.00 10.29 1.54
CA VAL A 69 -7.44 10.69 0.19
C VAL A 69 -6.34 11.50 -0.47
N PHE A 70 -6.10 11.20 -1.73
CA PHE A 70 -5.23 11.94 -2.63
C PHE A 70 -6.09 12.51 -3.76
N SER A 71 -5.86 13.77 -4.10
CA SER A 71 -6.55 14.42 -5.22
C SER A 71 -5.57 15.29 -6.00
N ASP A 72 -5.74 15.31 -7.32
CA ASP A 72 -5.07 16.26 -8.22
C ASP A 72 -6.02 17.36 -8.72
N GLY A 73 -7.23 17.44 -8.17
CA GLY A 73 -8.29 18.35 -8.60
C GLY A 73 -9.20 17.79 -9.70
N THR A 74 -8.84 16.67 -10.32
CA THR A 74 -9.65 15.99 -11.34
C THR A 74 -10.12 14.61 -10.91
N ARG A 75 -9.30 13.88 -10.15
CA ARG A 75 -9.61 12.54 -9.65
C ARG A 75 -9.21 12.41 -8.19
N GLU A 76 -10.01 11.65 -7.45
CA GLU A 76 -9.69 11.22 -6.10
C GLU A 76 -9.29 9.75 -6.07
N VAL A 77 -8.22 9.47 -5.34
CA VAL A 77 -7.77 8.11 -5.02
C VAL A 77 -7.73 7.99 -3.50
N GLY A 78 -8.46 7.04 -2.95
CA GLY A 78 -8.43 6.72 -1.52
C GLY A 78 -7.55 5.50 -1.24
N ALA A 79 -6.80 5.55 -0.14
CA ALA A 79 -6.16 4.40 0.49
C ALA A 79 -6.89 4.12 1.80
N TYR A 80 -7.37 2.89 1.99
CA TYR A 80 -8.21 2.49 3.11
C TYR A 80 -7.56 1.33 3.85
N VAL A 81 -7.39 1.47 5.16
CA VAL A 81 -6.95 0.39 6.02
C VAL A 81 -8.12 -0.57 6.23
N ILE A 82 -7.88 -1.87 6.04
CA ILE A 82 -8.88 -2.91 6.24
C ILE A 82 -8.41 -3.95 7.24
N ASP A 83 -9.31 -4.35 8.13
CA ASP A 83 -9.05 -5.45 9.05
C ASP A 83 -9.08 -6.79 8.30
N ASN A 84 -8.07 -7.62 8.57
CA ASN A 84 -7.82 -8.85 7.83
C ASN A 84 -6.82 -9.76 8.59
N PRO A 85 -6.79 -11.07 8.32
CA PRO A 85 -5.86 -11.99 8.98
C PRO A 85 -4.48 -12.11 8.30
N HIS A 86 -4.28 -11.48 7.14
CA HIS A 86 -3.08 -11.68 6.29
C HIS A 86 -1.91 -10.80 6.69
N SER A 87 -2.14 -9.50 6.90
CA SER A 87 -1.09 -8.56 7.29
C SER A 87 -1.63 -7.44 8.17
N ASN A 88 -0.83 -7.04 9.16
CA ASN A 88 -1.05 -5.82 9.92
C ASN A 88 -0.99 -4.59 9.00
N GLY A 89 -1.90 -3.64 9.19
CA GLY A 89 -1.94 -2.38 8.44
C GLY A 89 -2.17 -2.54 6.93
N LEU A 90 -2.84 -3.61 6.48
CA LEU A 90 -3.15 -3.79 5.07
C LEU A 90 -4.06 -2.68 4.56
N MET A 91 -3.72 -2.15 3.39
CA MET A 91 -4.48 -1.11 2.70
C MET A 91 -4.95 -1.55 1.32
N ILE A 92 -6.16 -1.14 0.96
CA ILE A 92 -6.70 -1.21 -0.40
C ILE A 92 -6.77 0.19 -1.01
N GLY A 93 -6.60 0.26 -2.33
CA GLY A 93 -6.79 1.48 -3.11
C GLY A 93 -8.19 1.52 -3.72
N PHE A 94 -8.82 2.69 -3.78
CA PHE A 94 -10.09 2.87 -4.47
C PHE A 94 -10.10 4.19 -5.27
N VAL A 95 -10.54 4.09 -6.53
CA VAL A 95 -10.69 5.22 -7.45
C VAL A 95 -12.18 5.47 -7.63
N SER A 96 -12.70 6.48 -6.94
CA SER A 96 -14.15 6.65 -6.73
C SER A 96 -14.94 6.92 -8.00
N ASP A 97 -14.42 7.79 -8.88
CA ASP A 97 -15.08 8.15 -10.15
C ASP A 97 -15.13 6.98 -11.13
N ALA A 98 -14.09 6.13 -11.12
CA ALA A 98 -14.00 4.94 -11.97
C ALA A 98 -14.68 3.70 -11.35
N ARG A 99 -15.01 3.73 -10.05
CA ARG A 99 -15.50 2.58 -9.27
C ARG A 99 -14.57 1.36 -9.36
N ILE A 100 -13.26 1.60 -9.27
CA ILE A 100 -12.23 0.56 -9.33
C ILE A 100 -11.55 0.44 -7.97
N ALA A 101 -11.50 -0.79 -7.45
CA ALA A 101 -10.76 -1.14 -6.25
C ALA A 101 -9.50 -1.95 -6.61
N TYR A 102 -8.40 -1.67 -5.92
CA TYR A 102 -7.19 -2.49 -5.95
C TYR A 102 -7.23 -3.43 -4.75
N ALA A 103 -7.65 -4.68 -5.00
CA ALA A 103 -7.92 -5.66 -3.96
C ALA A 103 -6.65 -6.22 -3.28
N THR A 104 -5.49 -6.20 -3.93
CA THR A 104 -4.25 -6.80 -3.38
C THR A 104 -4.44 -8.30 -3.08
N ASP A 105 -4.02 -8.78 -1.91
CA ASP A 105 -4.03 -10.21 -1.55
C ASP A 105 -5.33 -10.67 -0.87
N ILE A 106 -6.23 -9.75 -0.54
CA ILE A 106 -7.47 -10.10 0.19
C ILE A 106 -8.50 -10.82 -0.68
N TRP A 107 -8.33 -10.78 -2.02
CA TRP A 107 -9.17 -11.52 -2.94
C TRP A 107 -8.42 -11.89 -4.22
N SER A 108 -8.56 -13.15 -4.63
CA SER A 108 -8.05 -13.66 -5.92
C SER A 108 -9.22 -14.15 -6.78
N PRO A 109 -9.39 -13.62 -8.00
CA PRO A 109 -10.42 -14.11 -8.92
C PRO A 109 -10.25 -15.61 -9.19
N GLY A 110 -11.33 -16.38 -9.07
CA GLY A 110 -11.36 -17.80 -9.43
C GLY A 110 -10.73 -18.76 -8.41
N ALA A 111 -10.20 -18.26 -7.28
CA ALA A 111 -9.71 -19.13 -6.20
C ALA A 111 -10.83 -19.96 -5.53
N ALA A 112 -12.07 -19.45 -5.57
CA ALA A 112 -13.29 -20.14 -5.16
C ALA A 112 -14.50 -19.57 -5.91
N PRO A 113 -15.62 -20.32 -6.04
CA PRO A 113 -16.89 -19.75 -6.48
C PRO A 113 -17.26 -18.54 -5.61
N LEU A 114 -17.87 -17.51 -6.20
CA LEU A 114 -18.42 -16.42 -5.40
C LEU A 114 -19.45 -17.00 -4.42
N PRO A 115 -19.34 -16.70 -3.12
CA PRO A 115 -20.30 -17.16 -2.14
C PRO A 115 -21.67 -16.51 -2.40
N GLU A 116 -22.77 -17.20 -2.09
CA GLU A 116 -24.14 -16.65 -2.19
C GLU A 116 -24.33 -15.33 -1.40
N LYS A 117 -23.49 -15.12 -0.37
CA LYS A 117 -23.39 -13.87 0.39
C LYS A 117 -21.94 -13.41 0.41
N LEU A 118 -21.73 -12.12 0.16
CA LEU A 118 -20.41 -11.50 0.26
C LEU A 118 -19.83 -11.72 1.66
N THR A 119 -18.61 -12.26 1.71
CA THR A 119 -17.82 -12.30 2.93
C THR A 119 -17.33 -10.89 3.28
N PRO A 120 -16.91 -10.60 4.52
CA PRO A 120 -16.38 -9.28 4.88
C PRO A 120 -15.28 -8.76 3.94
N PRO A 121 -14.30 -9.58 3.47
CA PRO A 121 -13.33 -9.16 2.45
C PRO A 121 -13.95 -8.79 1.10
N LEU A 122 -14.97 -9.53 0.66
CA LEU A 122 -15.70 -9.23 -0.59
C LEU A 122 -16.58 -7.98 -0.45
N ALA A 123 -17.22 -7.80 0.70
CA ALA A 123 -18.05 -6.63 0.99
C ALA A 123 -17.21 -5.34 1.07
N ALA A 124 -15.96 -5.43 1.54
CA ALA A 124 -15.02 -4.32 1.55
C ALA A 124 -14.65 -3.81 0.14
N LEU A 125 -14.85 -4.63 -0.91
CA LEU A 125 -14.58 -4.28 -2.31
C LEU A 125 -15.78 -3.63 -3.02
N GLU A 126 -16.98 -3.72 -2.46
CA GLU A 126 -18.21 -3.21 -3.12
C GLU A 126 -18.47 -1.71 -2.96
N GLY A 127 -17.58 -0.96 -2.29
CA GLY A 127 -17.57 0.51 -2.29
C GLY A 127 -18.97 1.14 -2.19
N ARG A 128 -19.58 1.08 -0.99
CA ARG A 128 -20.80 1.82 -0.69
C ARG A 128 -20.50 3.28 -0.36
#